data_AF-A0A933BI30-F1
#
_entry.id   AF-A0A933BI30-F1
#
_cell.length_a   1.000
_cell.length_b   1.000
_cell.length_c   1.000
_cell.angle_alpha   90.00
_cell.angle_beta   90.00
_cell.angle_gamma   90.00
#
_symmetry.space_group_name_H-M   'P 1'
#
loop_
_entity.id
_entity.type
_entity.pdbx_description
1 polymer ?
#
loop_
_entity_poly.entity_id
_entity_poly.type
_entity_poly.pdbx_seq_one_letter_code
_entity_poly.pdbx_strand_id
1 'polypeptide(L)'
;MSDKDRIRMEERYGLLGTGTSELTVQGRRYDLYELLKAIGEDYHDIRPIDAKELEPGTRFALRVFDVEERMVVAFEFDAQFRSLKEDHVHIAEWMGDDYYEFNWGIWCPDSV
;
A
#
# COMPACT_ATOMS: atom_id res chain seq x y z
N MET A 1 -19.46 2.24 -10.12
CA MET A 1 -18.64 1.85 -8.96
C MET A 1 -18.77 2.93 -7.90
N SER A 2 -18.55 2.61 -6.63
CA SER A 2 -18.75 3.55 -5.52
C SER A 2 -17.39 3.91 -4.95
N ASP A 3 -16.90 5.13 -5.19
CA ASP A 3 -15.59 5.65 -4.73
C ASP A 3 -15.44 5.79 -3.19
N LYS A 4 -16.34 5.18 -2.43
CA LYS A 4 -16.39 5.32 -0.97
C LYS A 4 -15.15 4.74 -0.30
N ASP A 5 -14.62 3.65 -0.84
CA ASP A 5 -13.48 2.97 -0.23
C ASP A 5 -12.18 3.73 -0.52
N ARG A 6 -12.01 4.27 -1.74
CA ARG A 6 -10.97 5.25 -2.06
C ARG A 6 -11.06 6.48 -1.16
N ILE A 7 -12.24 7.09 -1.03
CA ILE A 7 -12.40 8.28 -0.19
C ILE A 7 -11.98 7.99 1.25
N ARG A 8 -12.44 6.87 1.83
CA ARG A 8 -12.07 6.47 3.20
C ARG A 8 -10.56 6.22 3.34
N MET A 9 -9.94 5.60 2.34
CA MET A 9 -8.49 5.37 2.28
C MET A 9 -7.74 6.72 2.26
N GLU A 10 -8.15 7.65 1.41
CA GLU A 10 -7.51 8.96 1.27
C GLU A 10 -7.77 9.88 2.47
N GLU A 11 -8.91 9.78 3.13
CA GLU A 11 -9.18 10.49 4.38
C GLU A 11 -8.23 10.04 5.50
N ARG A 12 -7.89 8.75 5.55
CA ARG A 12 -7.03 8.18 6.59
C ARG A 12 -5.54 8.34 6.30
N TYR A 13 -5.13 8.10 5.06
CA TYR A 13 -3.72 8.04 4.67
C TYR A 13 -3.31 9.19 3.75
N GLY A 14 -4.19 10.12 3.41
CA GLY A 14 -3.97 11.12 2.36
C GLY A 14 -3.98 10.51 0.95
N LEU A 15 -3.87 11.37 -0.06
CA LEU A 15 -3.85 10.97 -1.47
C LEU A 15 -2.79 9.89 -1.73
N LEU A 16 -3.09 8.95 -2.63
CA LEU A 16 -2.17 7.88 -3.01
C LEU A 16 -0.85 8.45 -3.56
N GLY A 17 0.29 7.94 -3.09
CA GLY A 17 1.63 8.39 -3.51
C GLY A 17 2.14 9.67 -2.84
N THR A 18 1.42 10.25 -1.87
CA THR A 18 1.84 11.45 -1.13
C THR A 18 2.55 11.17 0.19
N GLY A 19 2.77 9.90 0.52
CA GLY A 19 3.59 9.49 1.66
C GLY A 19 5.08 9.69 1.40
N THR A 20 5.89 9.22 2.35
CA THR A 20 7.34 9.19 2.25
C THR A 20 7.80 7.85 1.67
N SER A 21 9.00 7.82 1.08
CA SER A 21 9.67 6.60 0.61
C SER A 21 10.46 5.87 1.71
N GLU A 22 10.43 6.40 2.93
CA GLU A 22 11.14 5.87 4.08
C GLU A 22 10.50 6.28 5.40
N LEU A 23 10.65 5.45 6.43
CA LEU A 23 10.24 5.78 7.80
C LEU A 23 11.39 5.56 8.77
N THR A 24 11.42 6.36 9.83
CA THR A 24 12.26 6.08 10.99
C THR A 24 11.42 5.41 12.06
N VAL A 25 11.69 4.14 12.34
CA VAL A 25 11.00 3.34 13.35
C VAL A 25 12.02 2.95 14.42
N GLN A 26 11.73 3.31 15.68
CA GLN A 26 12.64 3.09 16.81
C GLN A 26 14.08 3.62 16.58
N GLY A 27 14.21 4.75 15.88
CA GLY A 27 15.51 5.38 15.61
C GLY A 27 16.31 4.76 14.46
N ARG A 28 15.81 3.70 13.80
CA ARG A 28 16.38 3.19 12.55
C ARG A 28 15.53 3.63 11.37
N ARG A 29 16.18 4.10 10.31
CA ARG A 29 15.57 4.39 9.02
C ARG A 29 15.39 3.10 8.22
N TYR A 30 14.22 2.96 7.60
CA TYR A 30 13.84 1.86 6.72
C TYR A 30 13.30 2.43 5.41
N ASP A 31 13.77 1.91 4.27
CA ASP A 31 13.08 2.12 3.00
C ASP A 31 11.80 1.27 2.91
N LEU A 32 10.98 1.48 1.88
CA LEU A 32 9.70 0.76 1.75
C LEU A 32 9.85 -0.77 1.61
N TYR A 33 10.90 -1.26 0.96
CA TYR A 33 11.13 -2.70 0.81
C TYR A 33 11.66 -3.33 2.09
N GLU A 34 12.49 -2.60 2.85
CA GLU A 34 12.87 -3.02 4.19
C GLU A 34 11.65 -3.06 5.13
N LEU A 35 10.72 -2.11 5.01
CA LEU A 35 9.46 -2.11 5.76
C LEU A 35 8.59 -3.31 5.40
N LEU A 36 8.40 -3.62 4.10
CA LEU A 36 7.69 -4.82 3.64
C LEU A 36 8.21 -6.09 4.30
N LYS A 37 9.54 -6.27 4.30
CA LYS A 37 10.20 -7.42 4.94
C LYS A 37 9.99 -7.43 6.44
N ALA A 38 10.04 -6.27 7.09
CA ALA A 38 9.87 -6.17 8.53
C ALA A 38 8.47 -6.54 9.00
N ILE A 39 7.44 -6.24 8.19
CA ILE A 39 6.04 -6.62 8.48
C ILE A 39 5.67 -8.01 7.95
N GLY A 40 6.54 -8.67 7.17
CA GLY A 40 6.33 -10.02 6.65
C GLY A 40 5.50 -10.11 5.36
N GLU A 41 5.41 -9.02 4.60
CA GLU A 41 4.58 -8.90 3.39
C GLU A 41 5.43 -8.79 2.10
N ASP A 42 6.66 -9.34 2.10
CA ASP A 42 7.61 -9.23 0.98
C ASP A 42 7.36 -10.25 -0.15
N TYR A 43 6.12 -10.33 -0.63
CA TYR A 43 5.75 -11.16 -1.78
C TYR A 43 6.19 -10.55 -3.11
N HIS A 44 6.44 -11.41 -4.10
CA HIS A 44 7.06 -11.05 -5.38
C HIS A 44 6.23 -10.12 -6.28
N ASP A 45 4.94 -10.03 -6.02
CA ASP A 45 3.87 -9.36 -6.74
C ASP A 45 3.39 -8.11 -5.99
N ILE A 46 3.88 -7.90 -4.77
CA ILE A 46 3.62 -6.71 -3.97
C ILE A 46 4.62 -5.61 -4.36
N ARG A 47 4.11 -4.41 -4.60
CA ARG A 47 4.90 -3.22 -4.97
C ARG A 47 4.65 -2.11 -3.97
N PRO A 48 5.64 -1.68 -3.17
CA PRO A 48 5.42 -0.58 -2.24
C PRO A 48 5.17 0.73 -2.99
N ILE A 49 4.21 1.51 -2.49
CA ILE A 49 3.83 2.82 -3.05
C ILE A 49 4.44 3.93 -2.21
N ASP A 50 4.06 4.00 -0.94
CA ASP A 50 4.56 4.98 0.03
C ASP A 50 4.28 4.54 1.47
N ALA A 51 4.86 5.25 2.43
CA ALA A 51 4.65 5.01 3.85
C ALA A 51 4.30 6.30 4.60
N LYS A 52 3.67 6.16 5.77
CA LYS A 52 3.31 7.28 6.65
C LYS A 52 3.47 6.93 8.12
N GLU A 53 3.83 7.93 8.89
CA GLU A 53 3.67 7.93 10.34
C GLU A 53 2.30 8.52 10.66
N LEU A 54 1.40 7.69 11.20
CA LEU A 54 0.03 8.09 11.54
C LEU A 54 -0.04 8.71 12.94
N GLU A 55 0.73 8.14 13.86
CA GLU A 55 0.91 8.65 15.22
C GLU A 55 2.41 8.61 15.53
N PRO A 56 3.00 9.75 15.98
CA PRO A 56 4.45 9.85 16.18
C PRO A 56 5.01 8.74 17.08
N GLY A 57 5.90 7.93 16.51
CA GLY A 57 6.63 6.87 17.19
C GLY A 57 5.83 5.63 17.55
N THR A 58 4.51 5.58 17.27
CA THR A 58 3.64 4.49 17.73
C THR A 58 2.93 3.76 16.61
N ARG A 59 2.48 4.48 15.57
CA ARG A 59 1.63 3.90 14.53
C ARG A 59 2.07 4.35 13.15
N PHE A 60 2.29 3.38 12.28
CA PHE A 60 2.79 3.58 10.94
C PHE A 60 1.84 2.91 9.94
N ALA A 61 1.89 3.37 8.70
CA ALA A 61 1.21 2.76 7.58
C ALA A 61 2.19 2.57 6.41
N LEU A 62 2.08 1.46 5.72
CA LEU A 62 2.73 1.18 4.45
C LEU A 62 1.65 0.86 3.42
N ARG A 63 1.63 1.63 2.33
CA ARG A 63 0.75 1.35 1.19
C ARG A 63 1.50 0.61 0.10
N VAL A 64 0.83 -0.39 -0.45
CA VAL A 64 1.37 -1.23 -1.51
C VAL A 64 0.32 -1.40 -2.60
N PHE A 65 0.78 -1.74 -3.80
CA PHE A 65 -0.03 -2.28 -4.87
C PHE A 65 0.21 -3.78 -4.94
N ASP A 66 -0.84 -4.54 -4.71
CA ASP A 66 -0.92 -5.96 -5.01
C ASP A 66 -1.28 -6.11 -6.49
N VAL A 67 -0.34 -6.61 -7.27
CA VAL A 67 -0.48 -6.75 -8.73
C VAL A 67 -1.41 -7.91 -9.07
N GLU A 68 -1.40 -8.98 -8.29
CA GLU A 68 -2.21 -10.18 -8.53
C GLU A 68 -3.69 -9.88 -8.28
N GLU A 69 -4.01 -9.31 -7.12
CA GLU A 69 -5.38 -8.98 -6.71
C GLU A 69 -5.84 -7.60 -7.20
N ARG A 70 -4.93 -6.80 -7.78
CA ARG A 70 -5.18 -5.44 -8.29
C ARG A 70 -5.73 -4.51 -7.20
N MET A 71 -5.22 -4.69 -5.99
CA MET A 71 -5.62 -3.95 -4.81
C MET A 71 -4.54 -2.95 -4.41
N VAL A 72 -4.94 -1.77 -3.98
CA VAL A 72 -4.13 -0.94 -3.11
C VAL A 72 -4.41 -1.38 -1.69
N VAL A 73 -3.37 -1.81 -0.97
CA VAL A 73 -3.47 -2.28 0.41
C VAL A 73 -2.71 -1.33 1.31
N ALA A 74 -3.33 -0.93 2.42
CA ALA A 74 -2.69 -0.16 3.48
C ALA A 74 -2.50 -1.03 4.72
N PHE A 75 -1.26 -1.39 5.00
CA PHE A 75 -0.88 -2.10 6.22
C PHE A 75 -0.56 -1.10 7.31
N GLU A 76 -1.33 -1.14 8.40
CA GLU A 76 -1.01 -0.41 9.61
C GLU A 76 -0.27 -1.31 10.59
N PHE A 77 0.84 -0.82 11.14
CA PHE A 77 1.67 -1.57 12.07
C PHE A 77 2.19 -0.67 13.20
N ASP A 78 2.53 -1.30 14.33
CA ASP A 78 3.12 -0.60 15.46
C ASP A 78 4.66 -0.50 15.36
N ALA A 79 5.29 0.16 16.33
CA ALA A 79 6.74 0.30 16.38
C ALA A 79 7.50 -1.04 16.52
N GLN A 80 6.83 -2.16 16.77
CA GLN A 80 7.39 -3.50 16.82
C GLN A 80 7.05 -4.32 15.56
N PHE A 81 6.57 -3.67 14.50
CA PHE A 81 6.14 -4.28 13.23
C PHE A 81 5.00 -5.28 13.37
N ARG A 82 4.19 -5.18 14.43
CA ARG A 82 2.99 -6.00 14.56
C ARG A 82 1.87 -5.37 13.75
N SER A 83 1.22 -6.18 12.91
CA SER A 83 0.03 -5.75 12.16
C SER A 83 -1.09 -5.33 13.12
N LEU A 84 -1.67 -4.17 12.85
CA LEU A 84 -2.77 -3.58 13.59
C LEU A 84 -4.06 -3.59 12.77
N LYS A 85 -3.95 -3.32 11.47
CA LYS A 85 -5.08 -3.19 10.56
C LYS A 85 -4.61 -3.29 9.10
N GLU A 86 -5.52 -3.76 8.27
CA GLU A 86 -5.38 -3.78 6.82
C GLU A 86 -6.65 -3.16 6.21
N ASP A 87 -6.48 -2.24 5.26
CA ASP A 87 -7.57 -1.77 4.40
C ASP A 87 -7.20 -2.07 2.94
N HIS A 88 -8.15 -2.62 2.18
CA HIS A 88 -7.99 -2.92 0.75
C HIS A 88 -8.96 -2.06 -0.05
N VAL A 89 -8.47 -1.53 -1.17
CA VAL A 89 -9.30 -0.83 -2.14
C VAL A 89 -8.86 -1.23 -3.54
N HIS A 90 -9.82 -1.60 -4.37
CA HIS A 90 -9.52 -2.03 -5.74
C HIS A 90 -9.00 -0.85 -6.57
N ILE A 91 -7.94 -1.04 -7.35
CA ILE A 91 -7.24 0.03 -8.08
C ILE A 91 -8.16 0.75 -9.10
N ALA A 92 -9.22 0.09 -9.55
CA ALA A 92 -10.22 0.70 -10.42
C ALA A 92 -10.92 1.92 -9.80
N GLU A 93 -10.92 2.10 -8.47
CA GLU A 93 -11.46 3.32 -7.85
C GLU A 93 -10.59 4.55 -8.08
N TRP A 94 -9.29 4.37 -8.34
CA TRP A 94 -8.41 5.46 -8.77
C TRP A 94 -8.35 5.61 -10.28
N MET A 95 -8.36 4.50 -11.02
CA MET A 95 -8.25 4.53 -12.48
C MET A 95 -9.57 4.90 -13.17
N GLY A 96 -10.72 4.66 -12.54
CA GLY A 96 -12.01 4.86 -13.17
C GLY A 96 -12.14 4.03 -14.46
N ASP A 97 -12.54 4.68 -15.55
CA ASP A 97 -12.76 4.03 -16.85
C ASP A 97 -11.45 3.50 -17.47
N ASP A 98 -10.31 4.14 -17.18
CA ASP A 98 -8.99 3.73 -17.68
C ASP A 98 -8.63 2.30 -17.24
N TYR A 99 -9.23 1.81 -16.14
CA TYR A 99 -9.04 0.43 -15.67
C TYR A 99 -9.40 -0.61 -16.73
N TYR A 100 -10.48 -0.37 -17.48
CA TYR A 100 -10.99 -1.32 -18.48
C TYR A 100 -10.26 -1.24 -19.81
N GLU A 101 -9.57 -0.13 -20.07
CA GLU A 101 -8.73 0.07 -21.24
C GLU A 101 -7.28 -0.41 -21.01
N PHE A 102 -6.88 -0.54 -19.74
CA PHE A 102 -5.54 -0.98 -19.37
C PHE A 102 -5.32 -2.47 -19.66
N ASN A 103 -4.21 -2.79 -20.33
CA ASN A 103 -3.84 -4.18 -20.62
C ASN A 103 -3.21 -4.85 -19.39
N TRP A 104 -4.05 -5.31 -18.47
CA TRP A 104 -3.65 -6.08 -17.28
C TRP A 104 -2.91 -7.37 -17.61
N GLY A 105 -3.10 -7.94 -18.81
CA GLY A 105 -2.43 -9.17 -19.24
C GLY A 105 -0.91 -9.07 -19.20
N ILE A 106 -0.32 -7.89 -19.40
CA ILE A 106 1.14 -7.70 -19.34
C ILE A 106 1.73 -8.06 -17.96
N TRP A 107 0.90 -8.02 -16.91
CA TRP A 107 1.32 -8.27 -15.53
C TRP A 107 0.88 -9.65 -15.02
N CYS A 108 0.23 -10.47 -15.84
CA CYS A 108 -0.15 -11.83 -15.48
C CYS A 108 1.02 -12.79 -15.76
N PRO A 109 1.43 -13.63 -14.79
CA PRO A 109 2.60 -14.49 -14.92
C PRO A 109 2.52 -15.51 -16.08
N ASP A 110 1.32 -15.84 -16.55
CA ASP A 110 1.07 -16.77 -17.67
C ASP A 110 1.00 -16.09 -19.06
N SER A 111 1.34 -14.80 -19.16
CA SER A 111 1.10 -14.00 -20.39
C SER A 111 2.26 -13.98 -21.39
N VAL A 112 3.17 -14.96 -21.33
CA VAL A 112 4.23 -15.22 -22.33
C VAL A 112 4.31 -16.68 -22.74
#